data_AF-A0A2L0EV41-F1
#
_entry.id   AF-A0A2L0EV41-F1
#
_cell.length_a   1.000
_cell.length_b   1.000
_cell.length_c   1.000
_cell.angle_alpha   90.00
_cell.angle_beta   90.00
_cell.angle_gamma   90.00
#
_symmetry.space_group_name_H-M   'P 1'
#
loop_
_entity.id
_entity.type
_entity.pdbx_description
1 polymer ?
#
loop_
_entity_poly.entity_id
_entity_poly.type
_entity_poly.pdbx_seq_one_letter_code
_entity_poly.pdbx_strand_id
1 'polypeptide(L)'
;MHPAPARPCALRVARLSLALVLAVAACDDPRAEAPGAAASASAPQTAASAAPAPSAAETAAAPRAREMPPRPVPLGSSGPIQPSAPPEQQMMAIQYTLAMVSPQPTDPLVDKGYVEAIVPKLAAAARTADKGKTPPDPVKAAKGNRKIEVNMGKGCTERTPANLIAQRAGSSLREAYDAGILVISCRDDRWECHQATRDPSDVLCHAAPRR
;
A
#
# COMPACT_ATOMS: atom_id res chain seq x y z
N MET A 1 20.49 -31.53 61.77
CA MET A 1 19.28 -31.28 62.61
C MET A 1 18.16 -30.86 61.68
N HIS A 2 17.02 -31.56 61.83
CA HIS A 2 15.70 -31.42 61.19
C HIS A 2 15.07 -29.99 61.33
N PRO A 3 13.90 -29.66 60.73
CA PRO A 3 13.17 -30.22 59.57
C PRO A 3 12.59 -29.15 58.58
N ALA A 4 11.90 -29.62 57.53
CA ALA A 4 11.01 -28.90 56.59
C ALA A 4 9.67 -28.45 57.25
N PRO A 5 8.48 -28.29 56.59
CA PRO A 5 8.04 -27.94 55.21
C PRO A 5 6.84 -26.91 55.20
N ALA A 6 6.31 -26.51 54.03
CA ALA A 6 4.87 -26.35 53.67
C ALA A 6 4.73 -25.48 52.40
N ARG A 7 4.30 -25.95 51.21
CA ARG A 7 2.99 -26.48 50.72
C ARG A 7 1.88 -25.42 50.49
N PRO A 8 1.00 -25.67 49.49
CA PRO A 8 0.41 -24.68 48.58
C PRO A 8 -1.01 -24.27 48.96
N CYS A 9 -1.54 -23.21 48.32
CA CYS A 9 -2.98 -22.97 48.26
C CYS A 9 -3.48 -22.97 46.81
N ALA A 10 -4.57 -23.70 46.62
CA ALA A 10 -5.17 -24.10 45.36
C ALA A 10 -6.42 -23.28 45.03
N LEU A 11 -6.83 -23.41 43.76
CA LEU A 11 -8.21 -23.53 43.25
C LEU A 11 -9.19 -22.33 43.32
N ARG A 12 -9.67 -21.95 42.12
CA ARG A 12 -11.10 -21.85 41.70
C ARG A 12 -11.10 -21.48 40.21
N VAL A 13 -11.22 -22.42 39.27
CA VAL A 13 -12.48 -22.99 38.71
C VAL A 13 -13.63 -21.99 38.67
N ALA A 14 -13.93 -21.50 37.47
CA ALA A 14 -15.29 -21.31 36.99
C ALA A 14 -15.28 -21.29 35.46
N ARG A 15 -15.45 -22.48 34.87
CA ARG A 15 -16.02 -22.61 33.53
C ARG A 15 -17.51 -22.32 33.67
N LEU A 16 -18.05 -21.40 32.88
CA LEU A 16 -19.47 -21.39 32.57
C LEU A 16 -19.65 -21.02 31.10
N SER A 17 -19.94 -22.07 30.36
CA SER A 17 -20.49 -22.07 29.02
C SER A 17 -21.93 -21.53 29.09
N LEU A 18 -22.30 -20.63 28.17
CA LEU A 18 -23.68 -20.57 27.70
C LEU A 18 -23.70 -20.18 26.22
N ALA A 19 -24.05 -21.17 25.41
CA ALA A 19 -24.45 -21.05 24.02
C ALA A 19 -25.96 -20.83 23.97
N LEU A 20 -26.43 -19.91 23.11
CA LEU A 20 -27.77 -19.80 22.46
C LEU A 20 -27.90 -18.34 21.95
N VAL A 21 -28.38 -17.95 20.75
CA VAL A 21 -29.37 -18.46 19.79
C VAL A 21 -29.08 -17.83 18.41
N LEU A 22 -29.32 -18.60 17.34
CA LEU A 22 -29.47 -18.18 15.94
C LEU A 22 -30.71 -17.29 15.68
N ALA A 23 -30.58 -16.26 14.84
CA ALA A 23 -31.65 -15.74 13.94
C ALA A 23 -30.98 -14.83 12.88
N VAL A 24 -30.60 -15.32 11.70
CA VAL A 24 -31.37 -15.36 10.43
C VAL A 24 -31.96 -14.01 9.97
N ALA A 25 -31.29 -13.40 9.00
CA ALA A 25 -31.86 -12.67 7.83
C ALA A 25 -30.66 -12.30 6.93
N ALA A 26 -30.25 -13.11 5.95
CA ALA A 26 -30.84 -13.18 4.61
C ALA A 26 -31.10 -11.78 4.01
N CYS A 27 -30.14 -11.27 3.24
CA CYS A 27 -30.34 -10.25 2.21
C CYS A 27 -29.61 -10.76 0.96
N ASP A 28 -30.27 -11.68 0.27
CA ASP A 28 -29.89 -12.20 -1.04
C ASP A 28 -30.94 -11.71 -2.04
N ASP A 29 -30.48 -10.82 -2.94
CA ASP A 29 -30.92 -10.50 -4.32
C ASP A 29 -32.42 -10.18 -4.64
N PRO A 30 -32.78 -9.53 -5.79
CA PRO A 30 -32.13 -9.62 -7.10
C PRO A 30 -31.84 -8.32 -7.88
N ARG A 31 -30.76 -8.43 -8.67
CA ARG A 31 -30.56 -7.85 -10.00
C ARG A 31 -31.86 -7.76 -10.82
N ALA A 32 -32.18 -6.56 -11.32
CA ALA A 32 -33.13 -6.35 -12.41
C ALA A 32 -32.37 -5.93 -13.68
N GLU A 33 -32.38 -6.82 -14.67
CA GLU A 33 -31.96 -6.56 -16.04
C GLU A 33 -33.16 -6.02 -16.86
N ALA A 34 -32.84 -5.29 -17.93
CA ALA A 34 -33.70 -4.47 -18.80
C ALA A 34 -34.84 -5.22 -19.52
N PRO A 35 -35.77 -4.51 -20.21
CA PRO A 35 -35.55 -4.09 -21.62
C PRO A 35 -36.14 -2.67 -21.91
N GLY A 36 -35.62 -1.84 -22.82
CA GLY A 36 -35.60 -2.03 -24.27
C GLY A 36 -36.65 -1.12 -24.91
N ALA A 37 -36.23 -0.10 -25.68
CA ALA A 37 -37.07 0.55 -26.68
C ALA A 37 -36.18 1.25 -27.73
N ALA A 38 -36.05 0.58 -28.87
CA ALA A 38 -35.62 1.17 -30.11
C ALA A 38 -36.79 1.98 -30.69
N ALA A 39 -36.51 3.16 -31.25
CA ALA A 39 -37.29 3.74 -32.33
C ALA A 39 -36.46 4.79 -33.10
N SER A 40 -36.12 4.42 -34.34
CA SER A 40 -35.66 5.29 -35.41
C SER A 40 -36.70 6.36 -35.76
N ALA A 41 -36.26 7.57 -36.15
CA ALA A 41 -36.76 8.26 -37.34
C ALA A 41 -35.96 9.55 -37.65
N SER A 42 -35.23 9.47 -38.77
CA SER A 42 -35.07 10.45 -39.86
C SER A 42 -35.00 11.96 -39.61
N ALA A 43 -33.91 12.52 -40.16
CA ALA A 43 -33.62 13.94 -40.41
C ALA A 43 -34.62 14.66 -41.34
N PRO A 44 -34.46 15.98 -41.47
CA PRO A 44 -34.15 16.52 -42.80
C PRO A 44 -32.90 17.40 -42.83
N GLN A 45 -32.28 17.39 -44.02
CA GLN A 45 -31.06 18.07 -44.42
C GLN A 45 -31.28 19.58 -44.60
N THR A 46 -30.25 20.39 -44.36
CA THR A 46 -30.02 21.63 -45.14
C THR A 46 -28.51 21.89 -45.26
N ALA A 47 -28.15 22.46 -46.40
CA ALA A 47 -26.89 22.35 -47.12
C ALA A 47 -25.69 23.15 -46.57
N ALA A 48 -24.53 22.53 -46.81
CA ALA A 48 -23.26 23.10 -47.29
C ALA A 48 -22.90 24.56 -46.96
N SER A 49 -21.84 24.70 -46.16
CA SER A 49 -20.84 25.75 -46.36
C SER A 49 -19.45 25.13 -46.18
N ALA A 50 -18.61 25.26 -47.20
CA ALA A 50 -17.27 24.70 -47.27
C ALA A 50 -16.28 25.49 -46.41
N ALA A 51 -15.45 24.77 -45.64
CA ALA A 51 -14.21 25.26 -45.02
C ALA A 51 -13.34 24.05 -44.60
N PRO A 52 -12.00 24.20 -44.52
CA PRO A 52 -11.04 23.27 -45.13
C PRO A 52 -10.58 22.10 -44.24
N ALA A 53 -9.86 21.20 -44.90
CA ALA A 53 -9.29 19.93 -44.45
C ALA A 53 -8.71 19.88 -43.02
N PRO A 54 -8.77 18.70 -42.34
CA PRO A 54 -8.10 18.50 -41.06
C PRO A 54 -6.58 18.64 -41.24
N SER A 55 -6.08 19.78 -40.79
CA SER A 55 -4.65 20.03 -40.63
C SER A 55 -4.09 19.01 -39.64
N ALA A 56 -3.08 18.28 -40.12
CA ALA A 56 -2.04 17.56 -39.41
C ALA A 56 -2.42 16.92 -38.06
N ALA A 57 -2.36 15.59 -38.04
CA ALA A 57 -2.13 14.81 -36.84
C ALA A 57 -1.00 15.45 -36.02
N GLU A 58 -1.39 16.17 -34.98
CA GLU A 58 -0.49 16.59 -33.91
C GLU A 58 0.00 15.28 -33.30
N THR A 59 1.25 14.93 -33.64
CA THR A 59 1.95 13.82 -33.02
C THR A 59 1.93 14.11 -31.54
N ALA A 60 1.05 13.42 -30.80
CA ALA A 60 0.94 13.55 -29.36
C ALA A 60 2.34 13.38 -28.79
N ALA A 61 2.92 14.48 -28.30
CA ALA A 61 4.21 14.46 -27.66
C ALA A 61 4.17 13.36 -26.59
N ALA A 62 5.14 12.44 -26.65
CA ALA A 62 5.28 11.41 -25.64
C ALA A 62 5.15 12.06 -24.26
N PRO A 63 4.33 11.51 -23.33
CA PRO A 63 4.14 12.10 -22.03
C PRO A 63 5.52 12.32 -21.41
N ARG A 64 5.88 13.58 -21.19
CA ARG A 64 7.17 13.92 -20.55
C ARG A 64 7.22 13.12 -19.25
N ALA A 65 8.30 12.34 -19.07
CA ALA A 65 8.55 11.67 -17.81
C ALA A 65 8.42 12.74 -16.71
N ARG A 66 7.47 12.54 -15.77
CA ARG A 66 7.28 13.50 -14.68
C ARG A 66 8.59 13.57 -13.91
N GLU A 67 9.21 14.74 -13.92
CA GLU A 67 10.43 14.97 -13.18
C GLU A 67 10.16 14.75 -11.70
N MET A 68 10.98 13.91 -11.07
CA MET A 68 10.82 13.59 -9.66
C MET A 68 11.14 14.85 -8.84
N PRO A 69 10.31 15.23 -7.85
CA PRO A 69 10.63 16.32 -6.95
C PRO A 69 12.01 16.12 -6.33
N PRO A 70 12.72 17.20 -5.97
CA PRO A 70 14.01 17.08 -5.30
C PRO A 70 13.87 16.28 -4.01
N ARG A 71 14.85 15.42 -3.74
CA ARG A 71 14.87 14.65 -2.49
C ARG A 71 15.02 15.60 -1.30
N PRO A 72 14.26 15.41 -0.20
CA PRO A 72 14.41 16.20 1.02
C PRO A 72 15.73 15.94 1.76
N VAL A 73 16.35 14.78 1.50
CA VAL A 73 17.63 14.33 2.05
C VAL A 73 18.44 13.62 0.96
N PRO A 74 19.78 13.73 0.95
CA PRO A 74 20.62 12.98 0.01
C PRO A 74 20.38 11.46 0.05
N LEU A 75 20.65 10.78 -1.07
CA LEU A 75 20.65 9.31 -1.11
C LEU A 75 21.71 8.76 -0.14
N GLY A 76 21.34 7.74 0.63
CA GLY A 76 22.21 7.15 1.65
C GLY A 76 22.35 7.97 2.94
N SER A 77 21.68 9.13 3.08
CA SER A 77 21.59 9.79 4.39
C SER A 77 20.89 8.88 5.39
N SER A 78 21.59 8.58 6.48
CA SER A 78 21.15 7.61 7.47
C SER A 78 20.08 8.20 8.36
N GLY A 79 18.93 7.54 8.42
CA GLY A 79 17.91 7.81 9.41
C GLY A 79 16.74 8.67 8.95
N PRO A 80 15.62 8.57 9.68
CA PRO A 80 14.37 9.23 9.32
C PRO A 80 14.42 10.75 9.53
N ILE A 81 13.70 11.48 8.66
CA ILE A 81 13.42 12.91 8.83
C ILE A 81 12.66 13.08 10.15
N GLN A 82 13.31 13.71 11.13
CA GLN A 82 12.77 13.86 12.47
C GLN A 82 11.43 14.61 12.45
N PRO A 83 10.48 14.32 13.36
CA PRO A 83 9.23 15.07 13.46
C PRO A 83 9.44 16.57 13.72
N SER A 84 10.57 16.94 14.32
CA SER A 84 10.98 18.32 14.59
C SER A 84 11.70 19.00 13.40
N ALA A 85 11.85 18.31 12.27
CA ALA A 85 12.41 18.90 11.05
C ALA A 85 11.54 20.08 10.57
N PRO A 86 12.12 21.04 9.84
CA PRO A 86 11.38 22.19 9.33
C PRO A 86 10.13 21.77 8.55
N PRO A 87 9.00 22.51 8.65
CA PRO A 87 7.77 22.21 7.92
C PRO A 87 7.99 22.02 6.41
N GLU A 88 8.88 22.81 5.82
CA GLU A 88 9.24 22.72 4.40
C GLU A 88 9.85 21.35 4.07
N GLN A 89 10.70 20.80 4.95
CA GLN A 89 11.30 19.49 4.77
C GLN A 89 10.27 18.36 4.88
N GLN A 90 9.29 18.49 5.78
CA GLN A 90 8.17 17.56 5.89
C GLN A 90 7.29 17.60 4.63
N MET A 91 6.98 18.80 4.12
CA MET A 91 6.22 18.97 2.88
C MET A 91 6.97 18.40 1.67
N MET A 92 8.27 18.63 1.56
CA MET A 92 9.09 18.00 0.52
C MET A 92 9.05 16.47 0.64
N ALA A 93 9.13 15.91 1.85
CA ALA A 93 9.07 14.47 2.06
C ALA A 93 7.74 13.88 1.59
N ILE A 94 6.62 14.53 1.90
CA ILE A 94 5.29 14.12 1.44
C ILE A 94 5.22 14.16 -0.09
N GLN A 95 5.67 15.25 -0.72
CA GLN A 95 5.64 15.35 -2.19
C GLN A 95 6.53 14.31 -2.85
N TYR A 96 7.69 14.04 -2.26
CA TYR A 96 8.61 13.02 -2.76
C TYR A 96 8.00 11.62 -2.65
N THR A 97 7.41 11.24 -1.51
CA THR A 97 6.81 9.90 -1.36
C THR A 97 5.58 9.70 -2.25
N LEU A 98 4.84 10.76 -2.58
CA LEU A 98 3.79 10.73 -3.60
C LEU A 98 4.36 10.53 -5.01
N ALA A 99 5.51 11.13 -5.32
CA ALA A 99 6.19 10.92 -6.59
C ALA A 99 6.77 9.50 -6.71
N MET A 100 7.29 8.91 -5.63
CA MET A 100 7.81 7.53 -5.63
C MET A 100 6.77 6.50 -6.10
N VAL A 101 5.50 6.68 -5.72
CA VAL A 101 4.39 5.78 -6.11
C VAL A 101 3.72 6.18 -7.43
N SER A 102 4.07 7.34 -8.00
CA SER A 102 3.47 7.79 -9.24
C SER A 102 4.01 6.95 -10.41
N PRO A 103 3.13 6.38 -11.26
CA PRO A 103 3.56 5.59 -12.39
C PRO A 103 4.22 6.47 -13.47
N GLN A 104 5.28 5.94 -14.06
CA GLN A 104 5.94 6.45 -15.25
C GLN A 104 5.52 5.62 -16.48
N PRO A 105 5.59 6.17 -17.71
CA PRO A 105 5.22 5.45 -18.93
C PRO A 105 5.98 4.14 -19.15
N THR A 106 7.19 4.03 -18.59
CA THR A 106 8.07 2.86 -18.70
C THR A 106 7.90 1.85 -17.56
N ASP A 107 7.06 2.15 -16.56
CA ASP A 107 6.89 1.23 -15.44
C ASP A 107 6.05 0.01 -15.84
N PRO A 108 6.36 -1.17 -15.26
CA PRO A 108 5.57 -2.37 -15.50
C PRO A 108 4.09 -2.20 -15.12
N LEU A 109 3.25 -2.97 -15.80
CA LEU A 109 1.86 -3.13 -15.43
C LEU A 109 1.78 -3.95 -14.14
N VAL A 110 0.75 -3.67 -13.34
CA VAL A 110 0.53 -4.39 -12.08
C VAL A 110 0.15 -5.84 -12.36
N ASP A 111 0.95 -6.76 -11.84
CA ASP A 111 0.60 -8.18 -11.76
C ASP A 111 -0.24 -8.43 -10.50
N LYS A 112 -1.54 -8.67 -10.71
CA LYS A 112 -2.48 -8.96 -9.62
C LYS A 112 -2.18 -10.29 -8.92
N GLY A 113 -1.74 -11.32 -9.66
CA GLY A 113 -1.42 -12.63 -9.10
C GLY A 113 -0.22 -12.55 -8.17
N TYR A 114 0.78 -11.75 -8.54
CA TYR A 114 1.90 -11.45 -7.64
C TYR A 114 1.44 -10.73 -6.36
N VAL A 115 0.60 -9.69 -6.48
CA VAL A 115 0.10 -8.92 -5.32
C VAL A 115 -0.68 -9.84 -4.36
N GLU A 116 -1.56 -10.69 -4.89
CA GLU A 116 -2.34 -11.66 -4.10
C GLU A 116 -1.46 -12.70 -3.41
N ALA A 117 -0.36 -13.12 -4.05
CA ALA A 117 0.59 -14.06 -3.47
C ALA A 117 1.51 -13.43 -2.42
N ILE A 118 1.92 -12.18 -2.60
CA ILE A 118 2.92 -11.52 -1.74
C ILE A 118 2.32 -10.89 -0.48
N VAL A 119 1.08 -10.37 -0.56
CA VAL A 119 0.40 -9.75 0.59
C VAL A 119 0.29 -10.68 1.81
N PRO A 120 -0.18 -11.95 1.70
CA PRO A 120 -0.25 -12.85 2.86
C PRO A 120 1.15 -13.22 3.40
N LYS A 121 2.15 -13.36 2.52
CA LYS A 121 3.54 -13.61 2.93
C LYS A 121 4.12 -12.43 3.71
N LEU A 122 3.88 -11.21 3.24
CA LEU A 122 4.26 -9.99 3.94
C LEU A 122 3.48 -9.81 5.25
N ALA A 123 2.22 -10.23 5.32
CA ALA A 123 1.45 -10.19 6.56
C ALA A 123 2.00 -11.16 7.61
N ALA A 124 2.39 -12.37 7.21
CA ALA A 124 3.12 -13.29 8.06
C ALA A 124 4.48 -12.71 8.49
N ALA A 125 5.24 -12.15 7.54
CA ALA A 125 6.52 -11.49 7.80
C ALA A 125 6.39 -10.36 8.83
N ALA A 126 5.40 -9.47 8.66
CA ALA A 126 5.13 -8.36 9.55
C ALA A 126 4.89 -8.85 10.98
N ARG A 127 4.05 -9.88 11.18
CA ARG A 127 3.79 -10.47 12.50
C ARG A 127 5.03 -11.05 13.18
N THR A 128 6.01 -11.51 12.40
CA THR A 128 7.29 -12.01 12.95
C THR A 128 8.33 -10.92 13.21
N ALA A 129 8.29 -9.83 12.43
CA ALA A 129 9.26 -8.75 12.50
C ALA A 129 8.84 -7.61 13.44
N ASP A 130 7.54 -7.52 13.75
CA ASP A 130 6.97 -6.51 14.62
C ASP A 130 7.47 -6.66 16.05
N LYS A 131 7.92 -5.54 16.61
CA LYS A 131 8.40 -5.45 18.00
C LYS A 131 7.33 -4.94 18.96
N GLY A 132 6.13 -4.67 18.46
CA GLY A 132 4.97 -4.20 19.20
C GLY A 132 3.74 -5.09 18.97
N LYS A 133 2.56 -4.52 19.20
CA LYS A 133 1.29 -5.20 18.95
C LYS A 133 0.94 -5.08 17.46
N THR A 134 1.06 -6.19 16.72
CA THR A 134 0.71 -6.20 15.30
C THR A 134 -0.78 -5.96 15.07
N PRO A 135 -1.14 -5.05 14.15
CA PRO A 135 -2.53 -4.88 13.73
C PRO A 135 -3.12 -6.18 13.17
N PRO A 136 -4.46 -6.38 13.22
CA PRO A 136 -5.11 -7.55 12.64
C PRO A 136 -4.77 -7.76 11.16
N ASP A 137 -4.83 -6.67 10.38
CA ASP A 137 -4.49 -6.62 8.95
C ASP A 137 -3.24 -5.75 8.75
N PRO A 138 -2.04 -6.30 8.99
CA PRO A 138 -0.82 -5.52 8.95
C PRO A 138 -0.44 -5.13 7.53
N VAL A 139 -0.93 -5.79 6.49
CA VAL A 139 -0.51 -5.52 5.10
C VAL A 139 -1.70 -5.24 4.22
N LYS A 140 -1.59 -4.19 3.40
CA LYS A 140 -2.57 -3.86 2.36
C LYS A 140 -1.89 -3.34 1.10
N ALA A 141 -2.46 -3.67 -0.05
CA ALA A 141 -2.13 -3.01 -1.30
C ALA A 141 -2.87 -1.66 -1.37
N ALA A 142 -2.20 -0.63 -1.87
CA ALA A 142 -2.68 0.74 -1.98
C ALA A 142 -2.29 1.34 -3.33
N LYS A 143 -2.91 2.49 -3.67
CA LYS A 143 -2.59 3.28 -4.88
C LYS A 143 -2.66 2.43 -6.17
N GLY A 144 -3.78 1.72 -6.36
CA GLY A 144 -3.98 0.84 -7.51
C GLY A 144 -3.02 -0.35 -7.54
N ASN A 145 -2.71 -0.90 -6.36
CA ASN A 145 -1.77 -2.01 -6.15
C ASN A 145 -0.30 -1.73 -6.52
N ARG A 146 0.06 -0.45 -6.71
CA ARG A 146 1.44 -0.03 -6.94
C ARG A 146 2.22 0.28 -5.66
N LYS A 147 1.55 0.35 -4.50
CA LYS A 147 2.17 0.47 -3.18
C LYS A 147 1.71 -0.68 -2.29
N ILE A 148 2.64 -1.30 -1.56
CA ILE A 148 2.31 -2.18 -0.45
C ILE A 148 2.59 -1.44 0.86
N GLU A 149 1.58 -1.32 1.72
CA GLU A 149 1.69 -0.70 3.04
C GLU A 149 1.71 -1.78 4.13
N VAL A 150 2.79 -1.80 4.91
CA VAL A 150 2.97 -2.70 6.05
C VAL A 150 2.86 -1.90 7.36
N ASN A 151 1.75 -2.04 8.05
CA ASN A 151 1.50 -1.50 9.38
C ASN A 151 2.05 -2.43 10.45
N MET A 152 2.86 -1.86 11.34
CA MET A 152 3.51 -2.54 12.45
C MET A 152 3.16 -1.80 13.74
N GLY A 153 3.18 -2.50 14.86
CA GLY A 153 3.07 -1.90 16.18
C GLY A 153 4.32 -1.07 16.51
N LYS A 154 5.52 -1.64 16.27
CA LYS A 154 6.82 -0.98 16.41
C LYS A 154 7.88 -1.58 15.50
N GLY A 155 8.92 -0.81 15.20
CA GLY A 155 10.13 -1.31 14.54
C GLY A 155 10.19 -1.03 13.04
N CYS A 156 9.40 -0.07 12.57
CA CYS A 156 9.60 0.47 11.24
C CYS A 156 10.88 1.30 11.20
N THR A 157 11.77 0.95 10.28
CA THR A 157 13.06 1.60 10.04
C THR A 157 13.35 1.57 8.54
N GLU A 158 14.35 2.31 8.08
CA GLU A 158 14.78 2.35 6.67
C GLU A 158 15.07 0.96 6.09
N ARG A 159 15.55 0.01 6.90
CA ARG A 159 15.87 -1.36 6.44
C ARG A 159 14.68 -2.30 6.47
N THR A 160 13.62 -1.95 7.20
CA THR A 160 12.50 -2.85 7.45
C THR A 160 11.77 -3.24 6.16
N PRO A 161 11.44 -2.33 5.22
CA PRO A 161 10.76 -2.71 3.97
C PRO A 161 11.56 -3.71 3.12
N ALA A 162 12.86 -3.46 2.94
CA ALA A 162 13.76 -4.34 2.18
C ALA A 162 13.89 -5.72 2.85
N ASN A 163 14.04 -5.76 4.18
CA ASN A 163 14.13 -7.03 4.92
C ASN A 163 12.82 -7.84 4.88
N LEU A 164 11.66 -7.17 4.94
CA LEU A 164 10.36 -7.83 4.88
C LEU A 164 10.17 -8.57 3.55
N ILE A 165 10.52 -7.93 2.44
CA ILE A 165 10.42 -8.59 1.13
C ILE A 165 11.49 -9.67 0.93
N ALA A 166 12.76 -9.33 1.19
CA ALA A 166 13.91 -10.18 0.89
C ALA A 166 14.01 -11.41 1.81
N GLN A 167 13.94 -11.20 3.13
CA GLN A 167 14.28 -12.24 4.11
C GLN A 167 13.09 -13.01 4.65
N ARG A 168 11.87 -12.54 4.37
CA ARG A 168 10.65 -13.08 5.01
C ARG A 168 9.57 -13.43 4.01
N ALA A 169 9.34 -12.60 3.00
CA ALA A 169 8.38 -12.91 1.94
C ALA A 169 8.97 -13.74 0.79
N GLY A 170 10.30 -13.94 0.76
CA GLY A 170 10.98 -14.77 -0.22
C GLY A 170 10.89 -14.20 -1.64
N SER A 171 10.95 -12.88 -1.76
CA SER A 171 10.97 -12.16 -3.04
C SER A 171 12.01 -11.05 -3.00
N SER A 172 12.17 -10.27 -4.07
CA SER A 172 13.11 -9.15 -4.13
C SER A 172 12.44 -7.84 -4.52
N LEU A 173 13.12 -6.71 -4.25
CA LEU A 173 12.66 -5.40 -4.74
C LEU A 173 12.57 -5.37 -6.28
N ARG A 174 13.47 -6.09 -6.97
CA ARG A 174 13.47 -6.19 -8.44
C ARG A 174 12.23 -6.92 -8.95
N GLU A 175 11.88 -8.06 -8.34
CA GLU A 175 10.67 -8.83 -8.67
C GLU A 175 9.40 -8.02 -8.38
N ALA A 176 9.35 -7.30 -7.26
CA ALA A 176 8.24 -6.41 -6.97
C ALA A 176 8.09 -5.31 -8.03
N TYR A 177 9.20 -4.72 -8.50
CA TYR A 177 9.18 -3.75 -9.59
C TYR A 177 8.66 -4.36 -10.89
N ASP A 178 9.16 -5.54 -11.27
CA ASP A 178 8.71 -6.26 -12.48
C ASP A 178 7.21 -6.62 -12.41
N ALA A 179 6.68 -6.85 -11.20
CA ALA A 179 5.25 -7.03 -10.93
C ALA A 179 4.45 -5.71 -10.86
N GLY A 180 5.07 -4.56 -11.15
CA GLY A 180 4.42 -3.24 -11.19
C GLY A 180 4.22 -2.57 -9.83
N ILE A 181 4.77 -3.12 -8.75
CA ILE A 181 4.79 -2.48 -7.43
C ILE A 181 5.98 -1.52 -7.39
N LEU A 182 5.71 -0.25 -7.13
CA LEU A 182 6.69 0.84 -7.15
C LEU A 182 7.26 1.16 -5.76
N VAL A 183 6.48 0.91 -4.71
CA VAL A 183 6.86 1.25 -3.33
C VAL A 183 6.41 0.16 -2.37
N ILE A 184 7.31 -0.22 -1.47
CA ILE A 184 7.00 -1.00 -0.28
C ILE A 184 7.24 -0.09 0.92
N SER A 185 6.23 0.12 1.76
CA SER A 185 6.37 0.95 2.94
C SER A 185 6.15 0.16 4.23
N CYS A 186 6.87 0.52 5.28
CA CYS A 186 6.48 0.18 6.64
C CYS A 186 5.95 1.43 7.35
N ARG A 187 5.10 1.22 8.35
CA ARG A 187 4.62 2.28 9.25
C ARG A 187 4.44 1.75 10.65
N ASP A 188 4.90 2.49 11.65
CA ASP A 188 4.55 2.31 13.05
C ASP A 188 3.98 3.61 13.67
N ASP A 189 3.96 3.71 15.00
CA ASP A 189 3.47 4.87 15.75
C ASP A 189 4.36 6.11 15.61
N ARG A 190 5.60 5.95 15.15
CA ARG A 190 6.59 7.03 15.07
C ARG A 190 7.03 7.32 13.65
N TRP A 191 7.18 6.32 12.80
CA TRP A 191 7.83 6.41 11.50
C TRP A 191 6.98 5.80 10.39
N GLU A 192 7.03 6.41 9.21
CA GLU A 192 6.65 5.80 7.95
C GLU A 192 7.87 5.81 7.02
N CYS A 193 8.28 4.63 6.56
CA CYS A 193 9.43 4.45 5.68
C CYS A 193 8.97 3.90 4.34
N HIS A 194 9.40 4.52 3.26
CA HIS A 194 9.09 4.16 1.88
C HIS A 194 10.37 3.67 1.20
N GLN A 195 10.36 2.44 0.72
CA GLN A 195 11.41 1.88 -0.13
C GLN A 195 10.91 1.86 -1.57
N ALA A 196 11.58 2.58 -2.46
CA ALA A 196 11.34 2.44 -3.89
C ALA A 196 11.83 1.07 -4.36
N THR A 197 11.07 0.46 -5.26
CA THR A 197 11.48 -0.77 -5.96
C THR A 197 12.21 -0.45 -7.27
N ARG A 198 11.91 0.72 -7.87
CA ARG A 198 12.58 1.25 -9.08
C ARG A 198 14.06 1.54 -8.83
N ASP A 199 14.38 2.12 -7.67
CA ASP A 199 15.75 2.31 -7.19
C ASP A 199 15.86 1.75 -5.76
N PRO A 200 16.51 0.59 -5.57
CA PRO A 200 16.71 0.00 -4.24
C PRO A 200 17.47 0.88 -3.25
N SER A 201 18.24 1.87 -3.72
CA SER A 201 18.97 2.82 -2.87
C SER A 201 18.08 3.96 -2.37
N ASP A 202 16.92 4.15 -2.99
CA ASP A 202 15.98 5.21 -2.66
C ASP A 202 15.01 4.74 -1.57
N VAL A 203 15.44 4.96 -0.32
CA VAL A 203 14.62 4.84 0.87
C VAL A 203 14.43 6.20 1.52
N LEU A 204 13.19 6.50 1.89
CA LEU A 204 12.83 7.72 2.61
C LEU A 204 11.95 7.39 3.80
N CYS A 205 12.42 7.75 5.00
CA CYS A 205 11.64 7.68 6.22
C CYS A 205 11.30 9.07 6.74
N HIS A 206 10.06 9.27 7.15
CA HIS A 206 9.60 10.48 7.81
C HIS A 206 8.71 10.14 9.00
N ALA A 207 8.40 11.14 9.81
CA ALA A 207 7.46 10.99 10.92
C ALA A 207 6.12 10.42 10.39
N ALA A 208 5.58 9.43 11.09
CA ALA A 208 4.25 8.94 10.77
C ALA A 208 3.23 10.07 11.02
N PRO A 209 2.28 10.31 10.10
CA PRO A 209 1.20 11.25 10.34
C PRO A 209 0.45 10.85 11.61
N ARG A 210 0.33 11.77 12.57
CA ARG A 210 -0.46 11.51 13.79
C ARG A 210 -1.93 11.39 13.39
N ARG A 211 -2.56 10.28 13.77
CA ARG A 211 -3.99 10.03 13.56
C ARG A 211 -4.83 10.69 14.64
#